data_AF-A0A3C0YYA5-F1
#
_entry.id   AF-A0A3C0YYA5-F1
#
_cell.length_a   1.000
_cell.length_b   1.000
_cell.length_c   1.000
_cell.angle_alpha   90.00
_cell.angle_beta   90.00
_cell.angle_gamma   90.00
#
_symmetry.space_group_name_H-M   'P 1'
#
loop_
_entity.id
_entity.type
_entity.pdbx_description
1 polymer ?
#
loop_
_entity_poly.entity_id
_entity_poly.type
_entity_poly.pdbx_seq_one_letter_code
_entity_poly.pdbx_strand_id
1 'polypeptide(L)'
;MRNKLAIVFCVHHKPWLMMSTLITTALQDFDDADLFFVHSIGDGEADHPGYAEYRALITNGRGNPQLSPYDERVREVCCLKRKRVFHLEYQNDHALDSGVWYKFIRSRRWREYDYVLFGGEGVLFARQTLLSSMVSFAERCGVHFIASGHEKRRVPKDIFMRYHTRVEAPTELDRLHDLKIREAFAIFCRDREFRALFDSWRSDFEPETQNHIPDLLSRTELAWRVRARLQKRWGSPYLGSQSEAGMRTRIGQRIPGMMDALRSALRMRLHGWLGDAREPRVPRIFVQGRRQPVSTITATEREGGVRYHRVDSPEWFGCAVTHLMSRTFLERLSERLDRYEIYDILDLPFSGTPLEVIWGFTPAWLGFEKWFTDGFHRVRKHFTTYRREDYPPEMAAYINRYYCGRIRVGWQGDHLKIRALRPDCRHLEELLPAGYF
;
A
#
# COMPACT_ATOMS: atom_id res chain seq x y z
N MET A 1 22.34 5.25 -21.53
CA MET A 1 22.28 5.28 -20.05
C MET A 1 20.95 4.65 -19.64
N ARG A 2 20.92 3.75 -18.66
CA ARG A 2 19.68 3.10 -18.18
C ARG A 2 19.10 3.91 -17.02
N ASN A 3 17.78 3.97 -16.90
CA ASN A 3 17.11 4.71 -15.84
C ASN A 3 17.18 3.92 -14.53
N LYS A 4 17.33 4.61 -13.40
CA LYS A 4 17.53 3.92 -12.11
C LYS A 4 16.25 3.29 -11.57
N LEU A 5 15.17 4.08 -11.50
CA LEU A 5 13.92 3.68 -10.85
C LEU A 5 12.71 4.04 -11.72
N ALA A 6 11.78 3.09 -11.87
CA ALA A 6 10.40 3.39 -12.23
C ALA A 6 9.51 3.28 -10.98
N ILE A 7 8.56 4.19 -10.84
CA ILE A 7 7.48 4.10 -9.85
C ILE A 7 6.18 3.97 -10.60
N VAL A 8 5.49 2.85 -10.39
CA VAL A 8 4.25 2.50 -11.08
C VAL A 8 3.11 2.57 -10.07
N PHE A 9 2.22 3.52 -10.30
CA PHE A 9 1.04 3.74 -9.48
C PHE A 9 -0.19 3.07 -10.11
N CYS A 10 -0.91 2.27 -9.32
CA CYS A 10 -2.27 1.83 -9.66
C CYS A 10 -3.23 2.95 -9.25
N VAL A 11 -4.00 3.45 -10.22
CA VAL A 11 -4.88 4.61 -10.11
C VAL A 11 -6.30 4.21 -10.49
N HIS A 12 -7.28 4.49 -9.64
CA HIS A 12 -8.65 4.01 -9.77
C HIS A 12 -9.72 4.99 -9.27
N HIS A 13 -9.91 5.21 -7.96
CA HIS A 13 -11.23 5.66 -7.46
C HIS A 13 -11.25 6.82 -6.46
N LYS A 14 -10.12 7.27 -5.88
CA LYS A 14 -10.16 8.31 -4.83
C LYS A 14 -9.11 9.40 -5.03
N PRO A 15 -9.52 10.61 -5.48
CA PRO A 15 -8.59 11.71 -5.73
C PRO A 15 -7.72 12.03 -4.51
N TRP A 16 -8.27 12.11 -3.30
CA TRP A 16 -7.48 12.41 -2.10
C TRP A 16 -6.44 11.33 -1.76
N LEU A 17 -6.70 10.05 -2.08
CA LEU A 17 -5.73 8.99 -1.86
C LEU A 17 -4.55 9.14 -2.82
N MET A 18 -4.82 9.40 -4.09
CA MET A 18 -3.75 9.65 -5.05
C MET A 18 -3.00 10.96 -4.74
N MET A 19 -3.70 12.04 -4.40
CA MET A 19 -3.07 13.29 -3.96
C MET A 19 -2.14 13.07 -2.76
N SER A 20 -2.55 12.26 -1.78
CA SER A 20 -1.72 11.97 -0.61
C SER A 20 -0.43 11.25 -0.99
N THR A 21 -0.51 10.34 -1.97
CA THR A 21 0.62 9.59 -2.50
C THR A 21 1.56 10.53 -3.24
N LEU A 22 1.02 11.40 -4.10
CA LEU A 22 1.78 12.35 -4.89
C LEU A 22 2.46 13.43 -4.05
N ILE A 23 1.80 13.95 -3.01
CA ILE A 23 2.42 14.88 -2.06
C ILE A 23 3.65 14.23 -1.42
N THR A 24 3.53 12.98 -0.94
CA THR A 24 4.66 12.30 -0.27
C THR A 24 5.73 11.79 -1.24
N THR A 25 5.37 11.52 -2.50
CA THR A 25 6.29 11.18 -3.58
C THR A 25 7.11 12.40 -4.01
N ALA A 26 6.47 13.56 -4.20
CA ALA A 26 7.14 14.79 -4.62
C ALA A 26 8.06 15.38 -3.53
N LEU A 27 7.87 14.95 -2.28
CA LEU A 27 8.77 15.28 -1.17
C LEU A 27 10.03 14.42 -1.14
N GLN A 28 10.09 13.30 -1.86
CA GLN A 28 11.25 12.41 -1.80
C GLN A 28 12.54 13.11 -2.25
N ASP A 29 13.68 12.71 -1.69
CA ASP A 29 15.00 13.22 -2.04
C ASP A 29 15.63 12.54 -3.27
N PHE A 30 14.85 11.72 -3.97
CA PHE A 30 15.29 10.94 -5.11
C PHE A 30 14.58 11.42 -6.40
N ASP A 31 15.31 12.20 -7.19
CA ASP A 31 14.74 12.84 -8.39
C ASP A 31 14.83 11.99 -9.66
N ASP A 32 15.67 10.94 -9.69
CA ASP A 32 15.89 10.10 -10.87
C ASP A 32 14.90 8.94 -11.02
N ALA A 33 13.61 9.25 -10.89
CA ALA A 33 12.52 8.29 -11.06
C ALA A 33 11.59 8.66 -12.22
N ASP A 34 11.24 7.67 -13.05
CA ASP A 34 10.10 7.78 -13.96
C ASP A 34 8.81 7.42 -13.22
N LEU A 35 7.74 8.17 -13.47
CA LEU A 35 6.43 7.91 -12.88
C LEU A 35 5.49 7.34 -13.94
N PHE A 36 4.91 6.19 -13.67
CA PHE A 36 3.85 5.58 -14.48
C PHE A 36 2.54 5.63 -13.70
N PHE A 37 1.53 6.30 -14.26
CA PHE A 37 0.16 6.25 -13.78
C PHE A 37 -0.63 5.24 -14.60
N VAL A 38 -0.97 4.12 -13.98
CA VAL A 38 -1.77 3.07 -14.62
C VAL A 38 -3.21 3.22 -14.17
N HIS A 39 -4.04 3.77 -15.05
CA HIS A 39 -5.46 4.00 -14.84
C HIS A 39 -6.21 2.69 -15.05
N SER A 40 -6.83 2.19 -13.98
CA SER A 40 -7.68 1.00 -14.00
C SER A 40 -9.08 1.40 -14.46
N ILE A 41 -9.31 1.42 -15.76
CA ILE A 41 -10.52 1.94 -16.39
C ILE A 41 -11.67 0.92 -16.37
N GLY A 42 -12.91 1.38 -16.25
CA GLY A 42 -14.10 0.53 -16.14
C GLY A 42 -14.54 0.29 -14.69
N ASP A 43 -15.42 -0.68 -14.47
CA ASP A 43 -16.11 -0.92 -13.20
C ASP A 43 -15.81 -2.28 -12.56
N GLY A 44 -14.96 -3.09 -13.21
CA GLY A 44 -14.60 -4.42 -12.77
C GLY A 44 -15.39 -5.54 -13.46
N GLU A 45 -16.49 -5.21 -14.15
CA GLU A 45 -17.34 -6.16 -14.88
C GLU A 45 -16.80 -6.39 -16.30
N ALA A 46 -15.50 -6.67 -16.41
CA ALA A 46 -14.85 -7.00 -17.67
C ALA A 46 -15.55 -8.20 -18.34
N ASP A 47 -15.74 -8.14 -19.65
CA ASP A 47 -16.37 -9.22 -20.42
C ASP A 47 -15.40 -10.39 -20.63
N HIS A 48 -15.22 -11.18 -19.57
CA HIS A 48 -14.41 -12.38 -19.59
C HIS A 48 -15.30 -13.64 -19.56
N PRO A 49 -15.07 -14.67 -20.41
CA PRO A 49 -15.82 -15.93 -20.35
C PRO A 49 -15.73 -16.64 -19.00
N GLY A 50 -14.57 -16.53 -18.33
CA GLY A 50 -14.34 -17.10 -17.00
C GLY A 50 -15.22 -16.51 -15.88
N TYR A 51 -15.94 -15.42 -16.16
CA TYR A 51 -16.82 -14.76 -15.19
C TYR A 51 -18.29 -15.19 -15.33
N ALA A 52 -18.63 -16.10 -16.26
CA ALA A 52 -20.01 -16.51 -16.51
C ALA A 52 -20.72 -17.04 -15.25
N GLU A 53 -20.05 -17.90 -14.48
CA GLU A 53 -20.59 -18.43 -13.23
C GLU A 53 -20.78 -17.34 -12.17
N TYR A 54 -19.80 -16.44 -12.02
CA TYR A 54 -19.91 -15.29 -11.13
C TYR A 54 -21.11 -14.41 -11.50
N ARG A 55 -21.26 -14.04 -12.79
CA ARG A 55 -22.37 -13.22 -13.29
C ARG A 55 -23.73 -13.86 -13.02
N ALA A 56 -23.83 -15.18 -13.21
CA ALA A 56 -25.05 -15.92 -12.89
C ALA A 56 -25.44 -15.81 -11.41
N LEU A 57 -24.47 -15.87 -10.50
CA LEU A 57 -24.71 -15.74 -9.05
C LEU A 57 -25.09 -14.32 -8.61
N ILE A 58 -24.53 -13.28 -9.26
CA ILE A 58 -24.74 -11.88 -8.84
C ILE A 58 -25.95 -11.21 -9.51
N THR A 59 -26.63 -11.88 -10.44
CA THR A 59 -27.76 -11.31 -11.22
C THR A 59 -28.88 -10.74 -10.33
N ASN A 60 -29.03 -11.24 -9.09
CA ASN A 60 -30.01 -10.75 -8.11
C ASN A 60 -29.39 -10.32 -6.76
N GLY A 61 -28.06 -10.15 -6.71
CA GLY A 61 -27.30 -9.95 -5.47
C GLY A 61 -26.32 -8.78 -5.53
N ARG A 62 -25.58 -8.57 -4.45
CA ARG A 62 -24.43 -7.66 -4.47
C ARG A 62 -23.22 -8.39 -5.04
N GLY A 63 -22.60 -7.84 -6.07
CA GLY A 63 -21.36 -8.34 -6.65
C GLY A 63 -20.15 -8.17 -5.73
N ASN A 64 -18.94 -8.30 -6.28
CA ASN A 64 -17.70 -8.15 -5.55
C ASN A 64 -17.60 -6.73 -4.95
N PRO A 65 -17.64 -6.55 -3.61
CA PRO A 65 -17.66 -5.24 -2.97
C PRO A 65 -16.31 -4.51 -3.06
N GLN A 66 -15.27 -5.16 -3.59
CA GLN A 66 -13.96 -4.55 -3.82
C GLN A 66 -13.86 -3.85 -5.18
N LEU A 67 -14.80 -4.09 -6.08
CA LEU A 67 -14.87 -3.42 -7.37
C LEU A 67 -15.63 -2.10 -7.22
N SER A 68 -15.18 -1.12 -7.98
CA SER A 68 -15.79 0.20 -8.08
C SER A 68 -15.61 0.72 -9.50
N PRO A 69 -16.44 1.68 -9.94
CA PRO A 69 -16.17 2.41 -11.16
C PRO A 69 -14.92 3.28 -11.01
N TYR A 70 -14.17 3.40 -12.10
CA TYR A 70 -13.10 4.36 -12.26
C TYR A 70 -13.60 5.81 -12.03
N ASP A 71 -12.85 6.59 -11.25
CA ASP A 71 -13.13 8.00 -10.97
C ASP A 71 -12.21 8.89 -11.82
N GLU A 72 -12.77 9.50 -12.86
CA GLU A 72 -12.05 10.38 -13.79
C GLU A 72 -11.31 11.54 -13.08
N ARG A 73 -11.80 12.00 -11.93
CA ARG A 73 -11.14 13.06 -11.14
C ARG A 73 -9.73 12.66 -10.70
N VAL A 74 -9.44 11.36 -10.61
CA VAL A 74 -8.10 10.90 -10.26
C VAL A 74 -7.09 11.18 -11.38
N ARG A 75 -7.54 11.17 -12.65
CA ARG A 75 -6.70 11.56 -13.79
C ARG A 75 -6.20 13.00 -13.64
N GLU A 76 -7.09 13.90 -13.25
CA GLU A 76 -6.80 15.33 -13.08
C GLU A 76 -5.71 15.58 -12.04
N VAL A 77 -5.73 14.86 -10.91
CA VAL A 77 -4.73 15.04 -9.85
C VAL A 77 -3.36 14.43 -10.20
N CYS A 78 -3.29 13.58 -11.24
CA CYS A 78 -2.07 12.97 -11.76
C CYS A 78 -1.34 13.82 -12.81
N CYS A 79 -1.90 14.98 -13.21
CA CYS A 79 -1.31 15.88 -14.20
C CYS A 79 -0.10 16.67 -13.66
N LEU A 80 0.95 15.97 -13.24
CA LEU A 80 2.17 16.57 -12.69
C LEU A 80 2.91 17.39 -13.74
N LYS A 81 3.49 18.52 -13.31
CA LYS A 81 4.34 19.38 -14.15
C LYS A 81 5.77 18.82 -14.21
N ARG A 82 5.92 17.57 -14.66
CA ARG A 82 7.20 16.83 -14.69
C ARG A 82 7.36 16.15 -16.05
N LYS A 83 8.57 16.18 -16.62
CA LYS A 83 8.87 15.64 -17.96
C LYS A 83 8.81 14.10 -18.06
N ARG A 84 8.98 13.41 -16.93
CA ARG A 84 9.19 11.96 -16.80
C ARG A 84 7.98 11.27 -16.18
N VAL A 85 6.84 11.48 -16.84
CA VAL A 85 5.52 11.02 -16.40
C VAL A 85 4.83 10.34 -17.58
N PHE A 86 4.34 9.13 -17.36
CA PHE A 86 3.71 8.29 -18.36
C PHE A 86 2.33 7.86 -17.88
N HIS A 87 1.36 7.82 -18.78
CA HIS A 87 0.01 7.39 -18.49
C HIS A 87 -0.26 6.12 -19.30
N LEU A 88 -0.77 5.09 -18.62
CA LEU A 88 -1.19 3.82 -19.19
C LEU A 88 -2.61 3.53 -18.75
N GLU A 89 -3.35 2.78 -19.56
CA GLU A 89 -4.72 2.37 -19.23
C GLU A 89 -4.81 0.85 -19.30
N TYR A 90 -5.38 0.24 -18.27
CA TYR A 90 -5.72 -1.18 -18.25
C TYR A 90 -7.17 -1.34 -17.79
N GLN A 91 -7.87 -2.32 -18.35
CA GLN A 91 -9.19 -2.72 -17.88
C GLN A 91 -9.14 -3.04 -16.38
N ASN A 92 -10.05 -2.47 -15.61
CA ASN A 92 -10.35 -2.84 -14.23
C ASN A 92 -11.03 -4.21 -14.25
N ASP A 93 -10.49 -5.15 -13.48
CA ASP A 93 -10.94 -6.54 -13.43
C ASP A 93 -10.84 -7.08 -11.99
N HIS A 94 -11.16 -8.35 -11.79
CA HIS A 94 -11.19 -8.95 -10.47
C HIS A 94 -9.80 -9.27 -9.90
N ALA A 95 -8.72 -9.01 -10.65
CA ALA A 95 -7.35 -9.14 -10.16
C ALA A 95 -6.87 -7.89 -9.39
N LEU A 96 -7.64 -6.79 -9.42
CA LEU A 96 -7.41 -5.55 -8.65
C LEU A 96 -5.99 -4.98 -8.88
N ASP A 97 -5.39 -4.34 -7.87
CA ASP A 97 -4.03 -3.81 -7.91
C ASP A 97 -3.00 -4.85 -8.41
N SER A 98 -3.14 -6.11 -8.01
CA SER A 98 -2.25 -7.18 -8.48
C SER A 98 -2.34 -7.38 -9.99
N GLY A 99 -3.55 -7.33 -10.56
CA GLY A 99 -3.78 -7.43 -12.00
C GLY A 99 -3.04 -6.35 -12.78
N VAL A 100 -3.06 -5.12 -12.27
CA VAL A 100 -2.31 -3.99 -12.84
C VAL A 100 -0.80 -4.29 -12.90
N TRP A 101 -0.23 -4.86 -11.83
CA TRP A 101 1.18 -5.24 -11.81
C TRP A 101 1.51 -6.33 -12.83
N TYR A 102 0.71 -7.39 -12.91
CA TYR A 102 0.91 -8.45 -13.89
C TYR A 102 0.83 -7.92 -15.33
N LYS A 103 -0.15 -7.07 -15.65
CA LYS A 103 -0.27 -6.43 -16.97
C LYS A 103 0.93 -5.52 -17.29
N PHE A 104 1.41 -4.77 -16.30
CA PHE A 104 2.62 -3.94 -16.47
C PHE A 104 3.85 -4.80 -16.74
N ILE A 105 4.04 -5.89 -15.97
CA ILE A 105 5.14 -6.85 -16.14
C ILE A 105 5.07 -7.48 -17.54
N ARG A 106 3.88 -7.92 -17.98
CA ARG A 106 3.63 -8.50 -19.30
C ARG A 106 4.02 -7.55 -20.43
N SER A 107 3.86 -6.25 -20.20
CA SER A 107 4.20 -5.22 -21.20
C SER A 107 5.70 -4.95 -21.35
N ARG A 108 6.55 -5.51 -20.47
CA ARG A 108 8.02 -5.42 -20.52
C ARG A 108 8.62 -4.01 -20.42
N ARG A 109 7.81 -2.97 -20.17
CA ARG A 109 8.28 -1.58 -19.96
C ARG A 109 9.26 -1.44 -18.80
N TRP A 110 9.20 -2.34 -17.82
CA TRP A 110 10.14 -2.39 -16.70
C TRP A 110 11.59 -2.67 -17.10
N ARG A 111 11.85 -3.22 -18.30
CA ARG A 111 13.21 -3.62 -18.75
C ARG A 111 14.18 -2.45 -18.89
N GLU A 112 13.70 -1.22 -18.92
CA GLU A 112 14.55 -0.03 -19.02
C GLU A 112 15.14 0.38 -17.66
N TYR A 113 14.63 -0.19 -16.57
CA TYR A 113 14.90 0.23 -15.19
C TYR A 113 15.70 -0.79 -14.39
N ASP A 114 16.56 -0.34 -13.48
CA ASP A 114 17.24 -1.23 -12.53
C ASP A 114 16.27 -1.73 -11.45
N TYR A 115 15.37 -0.86 -11.01
CA TYR A 115 14.34 -1.17 -10.03
C TYR A 115 12.97 -0.63 -10.45
N VAL A 116 11.92 -1.33 -10.07
CA VAL A 116 10.53 -0.90 -10.20
C VAL A 116 9.85 -0.94 -8.85
N LEU A 117 9.29 0.19 -8.43
CA LEU A 117 8.43 0.31 -7.25
C LEU A 117 6.96 0.30 -7.70
N PHE A 118 6.22 -0.71 -7.28
CA PHE A 118 4.78 -0.79 -7.43
C PHE A 118 4.08 -0.27 -6.17
N GLY A 119 3.08 0.59 -6.31
CA GLY A 119 2.28 1.09 -5.19
C GLY A 119 0.89 1.59 -5.61
N GLY A 120 -0.14 1.34 -4.81
CA GLY A 120 -1.49 1.85 -5.08
C GLY A 120 -1.70 3.28 -4.56
N GLU A 121 -2.84 3.87 -4.92
CA GLU A 121 -3.33 5.10 -4.29
C GLU A 121 -3.30 5.00 -2.76
N GLY A 122 -3.06 6.11 -2.06
CA GLY A 122 -3.08 6.17 -0.59
C GLY A 122 -1.94 5.42 0.11
N VAL A 123 -0.90 5.04 -0.62
CA VAL A 123 0.40 4.71 -0.04
C VAL A 123 1.13 6.01 0.30
N LEU A 124 1.51 6.18 1.56
CA LEU A 124 2.34 7.28 2.00
C LEU A 124 3.80 6.85 2.09
N PHE A 125 4.69 7.68 1.55
CA PHE A 125 6.12 7.59 1.80
C PHE A 125 6.37 8.26 3.15
N ALA A 126 6.68 7.49 4.18
CA ALA A 126 6.69 7.99 5.55
C ALA A 126 7.95 8.77 5.93
N ARG A 127 8.92 8.85 5.02
CA ARG A 127 10.18 9.59 5.16
C ARG A 127 10.56 10.20 3.83
N GLN A 128 11.29 11.31 3.87
CA GLN A 128 11.83 11.97 2.68
C GLN A 128 12.87 11.13 1.94
N THR A 129 13.63 10.37 2.71
CA THR A 129 14.77 9.57 2.26
C THR A 129 14.39 8.17 1.81
N LEU A 130 13.09 7.86 1.67
CA LEU A 130 12.66 6.47 1.46
C LEU A 130 13.18 5.91 0.14
N LEU A 131 12.99 6.65 -0.95
CA LEU A 131 13.39 6.18 -2.28
C LEU A 131 14.91 6.01 -2.39
N SER A 132 15.68 7.02 -2.00
CA SER A 132 17.15 6.95 -2.01
C SER A 132 17.67 5.82 -1.12
N SER A 133 17.10 5.66 0.07
CA SER A 133 17.40 4.58 1.00
C SER A 133 17.11 3.21 0.41
N MET A 134 15.95 3.03 -0.25
CA MET A 134 15.56 1.74 -0.81
C MET A 134 16.49 1.31 -1.95
N VAL A 135 16.83 2.23 -2.85
CA VAL A 135 17.78 1.95 -3.94
C VAL A 135 19.16 1.64 -3.37
N SER A 136 19.68 2.49 -2.48
CA SER A 136 21.02 2.31 -1.89
C SER A 136 21.12 1.01 -1.10
N PHE A 137 20.10 0.68 -0.31
CA PHE A 137 20.02 -0.58 0.43
C PHE A 137 20.00 -1.79 -0.52
N ALA A 138 19.18 -1.73 -1.57
CA ALA A 138 19.08 -2.81 -2.54
C ALA A 138 20.39 -3.06 -3.27
N GLU A 139 21.09 -2.01 -3.67
CA GLU A 139 22.40 -2.11 -4.33
C GLU A 139 23.48 -2.63 -3.41
N ARG A 140 23.61 -2.03 -2.21
CA ARG A 140 24.65 -2.37 -1.25
C ARG A 140 24.55 -3.82 -0.77
N CYS A 141 23.33 -4.30 -0.57
CA CYS A 141 23.05 -5.62 -0.01
C CYS A 141 22.68 -6.68 -1.07
N GLY A 142 22.60 -6.31 -2.35
CA GLY A 142 22.14 -7.22 -3.41
C GLY A 142 20.69 -7.70 -3.21
N VAL A 143 19.80 -6.83 -2.69
CA VAL A 143 18.41 -7.19 -2.41
C VAL A 143 17.55 -6.99 -3.66
N HIS A 144 16.80 -8.03 -4.01
CA HIS A 144 16.01 -8.07 -5.24
C HIS A 144 14.51 -7.83 -5.04
N PHE A 145 14.02 -7.91 -3.80
CA PHE A 145 12.61 -7.76 -3.45
C PHE A 145 12.43 -7.12 -2.06
N ILE A 146 11.65 -6.03 -2.00
CA ILE A 146 11.29 -5.36 -0.74
C ILE A 146 9.78 -5.08 -0.75
N ALA A 147 9.07 -5.55 0.27
CA ALA A 147 7.64 -5.29 0.47
C ALA A 147 7.38 -4.26 1.57
N SER A 148 6.21 -3.62 1.53
CA SER A 148 5.72 -2.81 2.65
C SER A 148 5.50 -3.68 3.90
N GLY A 149 6.09 -3.27 5.02
CA GLY A 149 5.86 -3.85 6.34
C GLY A 149 4.71 -3.18 7.10
N HIS A 150 4.07 -2.14 6.53
CA HIS A 150 3.04 -1.35 7.22
C HIS A 150 1.94 -2.23 7.83
N GLU A 151 1.42 -3.15 7.03
CA GLU A 151 0.51 -4.20 7.45
C GLU A 151 0.96 -5.45 6.71
N LYS A 152 1.65 -6.34 7.40
CA LYS A 152 2.01 -7.65 6.86
C LYS A 152 1.31 -8.74 7.64
N ARG A 153 0.93 -9.81 6.95
CA ARG A 153 0.15 -10.91 7.51
C ARG A 153 0.83 -12.24 7.26
N ARG A 154 0.54 -13.18 8.14
CA ARG A 154 0.86 -14.58 7.99
C ARG A 154 -0.42 -15.37 8.21
N VAL A 155 -0.81 -16.20 7.26
CA VAL A 155 -2.07 -16.96 7.31
C VAL A 155 -1.79 -18.44 7.08
N PRO A 156 -2.37 -19.35 7.88
CA PRO A 156 -2.29 -20.80 7.67
C PRO A 156 -2.96 -21.24 6.36
N LYS A 157 -2.42 -22.30 5.73
CA LYS A 157 -2.92 -22.81 4.43
C LYS A 157 -4.40 -23.16 4.47
N ASP A 158 -4.80 -23.99 5.42
CA ASP A 158 -6.17 -24.47 5.63
C ASP A 158 -7.18 -23.35 5.95
N ILE A 159 -6.73 -22.29 6.61
CA ILE A 159 -7.51 -21.08 6.85
C ILE A 159 -7.70 -20.29 5.55
N PHE A 160 -6.63 -20.11 4.78
CA PHE A 160 -6.70 -19.31 3.56
C PHE A 160 -7.44 -20.02 2.41
N MET A 161 -7.30 -21.34 2.28
CA MET A 161 -8.01 -22.14 1.27
C MET A 161 -9.53 -22.25 1.52
N ARG A 162 -10.01 -21.76 2.66
CA ARG A 162 -11.42 -21.72 3.08
C ARG A 162 -11.77 -20.33 3.63
N TYR A 163 -11.15 -19.27 3.11
CA TYR A 163 -11.18 -17.96 3.75
C TYR A 163 -12.60 -17.39 3.88
N HIS A 164 -13.43 -17.56 2.86
CA HIS A 164 -14.78 -17.00 2.79
C HIS A 164 -15.83 -17.93 3.39
N THR A 165 -15.63 -19.25 3.33
CA THR A 165 -16.58 -20.24 3.86
C THR A 165 -16.51 -20.48 5.37
N ARG A 166 -15.67 -19.73 6.09
CA ARG A 166 -15.50 -19.81 7.56
C ARG A 166 -16.60 -19.11 8.37
N VAL A 167 -17.56 -18.48 7.72
CA VAL A 167 -18.73 -17.88 8.37
C VAL A 167 -19.78 -18.95 8.70
N GLU A 168 -20.70 -18.65 9.62
CA GLU A 168 -21.70 -19.62 10.12
C GLU A 168 -22.62 -20.17 9.00
N ALA A 169 -22.97 -19.35 8.01
CA ALA A 169 -23.81 -19.72 6.88
C ALA A 169 -23.22 -19.17 5.57
N PRO A 170 -22.24 -19.86 4.95
CA PRO A 170 -21.60 -19.37 3.75
C PRO A 170 -22.54 -19.44 2.54
N THR A 171 -22.51 -18.39 1.73
CA THR A 171 -23.30 -18.28 0.50
C THR A 171 -22.64 -19.05 -0.66
N GLU A 172 -23.37 -19.23 -1.77
CA GLU A 172 -22.77 -19.77 -3.00
C GLU A 172 -21.62 -18.89 -3.51
N LEU A 173 -21.72 -17.56 -3.35
CA LEU A 173 -20.65 -16.64 -3.74
C LEU A 173 -19.39 -16.84 -2.89
N ASP A 174 -19.54 -17.11 -1.59
CA ASP A 174 -18.41 -17.42 -0.70
C ASP A 174 -17.71 -18.73 -1.11
N ARG A 175 -18.50 -19.75 -1.47
CA ARG A 175 -17.96 -21.03 -1.97
C ARG A 175 -17.25 -20.86 -3.31
N LEU A 176 -17.82 -20.07 -4.22
CA LEU A 176 -17.18 -19.72 -5.48
C LEU A 176 -15.86 -18.98 -5.25
N HIS A 177 -15.82 -18.02 -4.32
CA HIS A 177 -14.59 -17.29 -4.00
C HIS A 177 -13.48 -18.26 -3.52
N ASP A 178 -13.79 -19.15 -2.58
CA ASP A 178 -12.82 -20.15 -2.11
C ASP A 178 -12.41 -21.14 -3.21
N LEU A 179 -13.31 -21.49 -4.15
CA LEU A 179 -12.96 -22.26 -5.34
C LEU A 179 -11.96 -21.49 -6.21
N LYS A 180 -12.19 -20.21 -6.48
CA LYS A 180 -11.27 -19.38 -7.30
C LYS A 180 -9.94 -19.11 -6.62
N ILE A 181 -9.89 -19.08 -5.28
CA ILE A 181 -8.63 -19.11 -4.53
C ILE A 181 -7.84 -20.40 -4.87
N ARG A 182 -8.50 -21.56 -4.84
CA ARG A 182 -7.83 -22.84 -5.16
C ARG A 182 -7.38 -22.91 -6.62
N GLU A 183 -8.22 -22.49 -7.56
CA GLU A 183 -7.87 -22.42 -8.99
C GLU A 183 -6.68 -21.49 -9.23
N ALA A 184 -6.64 -20.34 -8.57
CA ALA A 184 -5.51 -19.41 -8.68
C ALA A 184 -4.18 -20.06 -8.25
N PHE A 185 -4.14 -20.74 -7.11
CA PHE A 185 -2.94 -21.46 -6.69
C PHE A 185 -2.61 -22.63 -7.63
N ALA A 186 -3.62 -23.31 -8.19
CA ALA A 186 -3.41 -24.38 -9.15
C ALA A 186 -2.71 -23.89 -10.43
N ILE A 187 -3.02 -22.67 -10.91
CA ILE A 187 -2.32 -22.02 -12.03
C ILE A 187 -0.83 -21.84 -11.71
N PHE A 188 -0.48 -21.30 -10.54
CA PHE A 188 0.93 -21.15 -10.16
C PHE A 188 1.62 -22.49 -9.93
N CYS A 189 0.91 -23.50 -9.42
CA CYS A 189 1.42 -24.86 -9.22
C CYS A 189 1.63 -25.67 -10.53
N ARG A 190 1.43 -25.06 -11.70
CA ARG A 190 1.94 -25.58 -12.99
C ARG A 190 3.47 -25.62 -12.99
N ASP A 191 4.11 -24.69 -12.26
CA ASP A 191 5.52 -24.78 -11.93
C ASP A 191 5.75 -25.70 -10.72
N ARG A 192 6.65 -26.69 -10.88
CA ARG A 192 6.99 -27.66 -9.83
C ARG A 192 7.66 -27.02 -8.62
N GLU A 193 8.44 -25.96 -8.80
CA GLU A 193 9.08 -25.28 -7.68
C GLU A 193 8.07 -24.49 -6.84
N PHE A 194 7.12 -23.81 -7.49
CA PHE A 194 6.02 -23.16 -6.77
C PHE A 194 5.15 -24.19 -6.06
N ARG A 195 4.86 -25.31 -6.71
CA ARG A 195 4.11 -26.43 -6.10
C ARG A 195 4.79 -26.93 -4.83
N ALA A 196 6.11 -27.12 -4.84
CA ALA A 196 6.85 -27.53 -3.65
C ALA A 196 6.69 -26.53 -2.49
N LEU A 197 6.73 -25.22 -2.77
CA LEU A 197 6.46 -24.18 -1.77
C LEU A 197 5.02 -24.24 -1.25
N PHE A 198 4.05 -24.37 -2.15
CA PHE A 198 2.65 -24.50 -1.80
C PHE A 198 2.38 -25.74 -0.93
N ASP A 199 3.02 -26.87 -1.23
CA ASP A 199 2.90 -28.11 -0.46
C ASP A 199 3.56 -27.99 0.91
N SER A 200 4.64 -27.22 1.02
CA SER A 200 5.31 -26.91 2.29
C SER A 200 4.60 -25.85 3.15
N TRP A 201 3.59 -25.15 2.61
CA TRP A 201 2.86 -24.12 3.35
C TRP A 201 2.09 -24.74 4.52
N ARG A 202 2.57 -24.44 5.72
CA ARG A 202 2.08 -25.01 6.97
C ARG A 202 0.71 -24.48 7.39
N SER A 203 0.06 -25.26 8.25
CA SER A 203 -1.24 -24.96 8.87
C SER A 203 -1.23 -24.93 10.40
N ASP A 204 -0.08 -25.20 11.03
CA ASP A 204 0.06 -25.40 12.47
C ASP A 204 0.55 -24.14 13.22
N PHE A 205 0.08 -22.98 12.78
CA PHE A 205 0.34 -21.70 13.44
C PHE A 205 -0.92 -20.83 13.45
N GLU A 206 -0.99 -19.88 14.38
CA GLU A 206 -2.12 -18.94 14.42
C GLU A 206 -1.93 -17.81 13.40
N PRO A 207 -3.02 -17.33 12.74
CA PRO A 207 -2.94 -16.15 11.91
C PRO A 207 -2.34 -14.96 12.66
N GLU A 208 -1.38 -14.27 12.03
CA GLU A 208 -0.68 -13.15 12.63
C GLU A 208 -0.74 -11.93 11.72
N THR A 209 -0.96 -10.75 12.31
CA THR A 209 -0.84 -9.46 11.63
C THR A 209 0.17 -8.60 12.38
N GLN A 210 1.18 -8.12 11.66
CA GLN A 210 2.16 -7.16 12.16
C GLN A 210 1.98 -5.82 11.45
N ASN A 211 1.99 -4.73 12.22
CA ASN A 211 2.02 -3.39 11.66
C ASN A 211 3.32 -2.68 12.04
N HIS A 212 4.14 -2.35 11.03
CA HIS A 212 5.40 -1.65 11.18
C HIS A 212 5.19 -0.18 10.86
N ILE A 213 5.19 0.66 11.89
CA ILE A 213 4.71 2.03 11.76
C ILE A 213 5.83 3.01 12.13
N PRO A 214 6.24 3.87 11.19
CA PRO A 214 7.17 4.95 11.49
C PRO A 214 6.56 5.88 12.54
N ASP A 215 7.30 6.11 13.63
CA ASP A 215 6.84 6.87 14.79
C ASP A 215 7.63 8.16 14.96
N LEU A 216 7.22 9.25 14.31
CA LEU A 216 7.98 10.50 14.44
C LEU A 216 7.62 11.32 15.67
N LEU A 217 6.42 11.17 16.25
CA LEU A 217 5.86 12.17 17.17
C LEU A 217 5.30 11.63 18.49
N SER A 218 4.93 10.36 18.60
CA SER A 218 4.26 9.87 19.80
C SER A 218 5.27 9.24 20.75
N ARG A 219 5.94 10.06 21.56
CA ARG A 219 7.02 9.58 22.45
C ARG A 219 6.59 8.53 23.47
N THR A 220 5.29 8.40 23.79
CA THR A 220 4.79 7.44 24.78
C THR A 220 3.62 6.60 24.26
N GLU A 221 3.46 5.39 24.79
CA GLU A 221 2.30 4.52 24.52
C GLU A 221 0.99 5.15 24.98
N LEU A 222 1.01 5.89 26.09
CA LEU A 222 -0.16 6.56 26.62
C LEU A 222 -0.75 7.55 25.61
N ALA A 223 0.10 8.34 24.94
CA ALA A 223 -0.35 9.29 23.92
C ALA A 223 -1.06 8.58 22.76
N TRP A 224 -0.55 7.42 22.33
CA TRP A 224 -1.20 6.59 21.32
C TRP A 224 -2.52 6.00 21.81
N ARG A 225 -2.57 5.45 23.03
CA ARG A 225 -3.80 4.89 23.60
C ARG A 225 -4.89 5.96 23.73
N VAL A 226 -4.52 7.16 24.19
CA VAL A 226 -5.44 8.30 24.27
C VAL A 226 -5.94 8.65 22.88
N ARG A 227 -5.05 8.80 21.89
CA ARG A 227 -5.44 9.08 20.49
C ARG A 227 -6.38 8.02 19.93
N ALA A 228 -6.01 6.74 20.05
CA ALA A 228 -6.82 5.62 19.56
C ALA A 228 -8.19 5.58 20.24
N ARG A 229 -8.28 5.92 21.54
CA ARG A 229 -9.55 6.07 22.26
C ARG A 229 -10.38 7.24 21.74
N LEU A 230 -9.78 8.39 21.48
CA LEU A 230 -10.47 9.56 20.92
C LEU A 230 -11.02 9.23 19.51
N GLN A 231 -10.21 8.61 18.66
CA GLN A 231 -10.63 8.15 17.33
C GLN A 231 -11.71 7.06 17.40
N LYS A 232 -11.59 6.12 18.35
CA LYS A 232 -12.63 5.10 18.60
C LYS A 232 -13.94 5.72 19.14
N ARG A 233 -13.86 6.79 19.91
CA ARG A 233 -15.06 7.43 20.47
C ARG A 233 -15.79 8.26 19.43
N TRP A 234 -15.06 9.00 18.61
CA TRP A 234 -15.66 10.05 17.80
C TRP A 234 -15.71 9.75 16.29
N GLY A 235 -14.94 8.79 15.79
CA GLY A 235 -14.92 8.46 14.35
C GLY A 235 -14.25 9.56 13.50
N SER A 236 -14.39 9.45 12.18
CA SER A 236 -13.81 10.41 11.23
C SER A 236 -14.69 11.67 11.10
N PRO A 237 -14.09 12.88 11.07
CA PRO A 237 -14.84 14.11 10.80
C PRO A 237 -15.43 14.16 9.39
N TYR A 238 -14.93 13.35 8.44
CA TYR A 238 -15.47 13.27 7.08
C TYR A 238 -16.85 12.60 7.05
N LEU A 239 -17.06 11.56 7.87
CA LEU A 239 -18.36 10.91 7.99
C LEU A 239 -19.35 11.76 8.82
N GLY A 240 -18.84 12.48 9.82
CA GLY A 240 -19.66 13.33 10.69
C GLY A 240 -20.28 14.56 10.01
N SER A 241 -19.80 14.96 8.82
CA SER A 241 -20.49 15.97 7.99
C SER A 241 -21.72 15.44 7.26
N GLN A 242 -21.91 14.12 7.21
CA GLN A 242 -23.09 13.47 6.61
C GLN A 242 -24.16 13.08 7.65
N SER A 243 -23.89 13.26 8.94
CA SER A 243 -24.84 12.96 10.03
C SER A 243 -25.12 14.19 10.90
N GLU A 244 -26.25 14.20 11.62
CA GLU A 244 -26.61 15.21 12.64
C GLU A 244 -25.73 15.11 13.91
N ALA A 245 -24.41 14.92 13.74
CA ALA A 245 -23.50 14.93 14.88
C ALA A 245 -23.46 16.34 15.48
N GLY A 246 -23.78 16.46 16.77
CA GLY A 246 -23.74 17.71 17.51
C GLY A 246 -22.35 18.38 17.47
N MET A 247 -22.31 19.70 17.63
CA MET A 247 -21.11 20.55 17.51
C MET A 247 -19.91 20.03 18.32
N ARG A 248 -20.14 19.52 19.54
CA ARG A 248 -19.09 18.96 20.41
C ARG A 248 -18.40 17.73 19.80
N THR A 249 -19.15 16.87 19.13
CA THR A 249 -18.61 15.68 18.45
C THR A 249 -17.75 16.09 17.26
N ARG A 250 -18.21 17.06 16.46
CA ARG A 250 -17.44 17.58 15.30
C ARG A 250 -16.11 18.20 15.72
N ILE A 251 -16.12 18.97 16.82
CA ILE A 251 -14.88 19.53 17.39
C ILE A 251 -13.96 18.39 17.82
N GLY A 252 -14.48 17.43 18.59
CA GLY A 252 -13.71 16.27 19.05
C GLY A 252 -13.04 15.48 17.93
N GLN A 253 -13.77 15.19 16.86
CA GLN A 253 -13.27 14.47 15.67
C GLN A 253 -12.07 15.16 15.00
N ARG A 254 -11.98 16.50 15.06
CA ARG A 254 -10.91 17.28 14.44
C ARG A 254 -9.64 17.40 15.28
N ILE A 255 -9.73 17.17 16.60
CA ILE A 255 -8.61 17.41 17.54
C ILE A 255 -7.32 16.68 17.11
N PRO A 256 -7.32 15.36 16.81
CA PRO A 256 -6.07 14.66 16.52
C PRO A 256 -5.35 15.20 15.27
N GLY A 257 -6.10 15.49 14.20
CA GLY A 257 -5.54 16.07 12.97
C GLY A 257 -5.06 17.50 13.16
N MET A 258 -5.81 18.31 13.92
CA MET A 258 -5.41 19.68 14.26
C MET A 258 -4.12 19.72 15.08
N MET A 259 -3.93 18.78 16.02
CA MET A 259 -2.67 18.66 16.78
C MET A 259 -1.48 18.36 15.88
N ASP A 260 -1.61 17.45 14.91
CA ASP A 260 -0.54 17.12 13.97
C ASP A 260 -0.21 18.34 13.07
N ALA A 261 -1.23 19.05 12.57
CA ALA A 261 -1.05 20.26 11.76
C ALA A 261 -0.41 21.43 12.53
N LEU A 262 -0.86 21.68 13.78
CA LEU A 262 -0.31 22.73 14.65
C LEU A 262 1.15 22.44 15.02
N ARG A 263 1.48 21.19 15.32
CA ARG A 263 2.85 20.77 15.60
C ARG A 263 3.75 20.98 14.39
N SER A 264 3.27 20.62 13.20
CA SER A 264 4.04 20.87 11.97
C SER A 264 4.29 22.36 11.75
N ALA A 265 3.26 23.20 11.91
CA ALA A 265 3.40 24.65 11.79
C ALA A 265 4.37 25.25 12.82
N LEU A 266 4.28 24.82 14.09
CA LEU A 266 5.18 25.28 15.16
C LEU A 266 6.63 24.88 14.87
N ARG A 267 6.87 23.62 14.46
CA ARG A 267 8.22 23.17 14.09
C ARG A 267 8.79 23.87 12.88
N MET A 268 7.96 24.19 11.89
CA MET A 268 8.37 24.96 10.73
C MET A 268 8.88 26.35 11.16
N ARG A 269 8.19 27.01 12.10
CA ARG A 269 8.62 28.31 12.66
C ARG A 269 9.90 28.22 13.51
N LEU A 270 10.05 27.12 14.25
CA LEU A 270 11.16 26.91 15.19
C LEU A 270 12.28 26.02 14.62
N HIS A 271 12.34 25.82 13.30
CA HIS A 271 13.21 24.82 12.69
C HIS A 271 14.69 25.05 13.00
N GLY A 272 15.14 26.32 13.00
CA GLY A 272 16.53 26.66 13.34
C GLY A 272 16.97 26.21 14.75
N TRP A 273 16.03 26.03 15.68
CA TRP A 273 16.32 25.56 17.04
C TRP A 273 16.02 24.07 17.24
N LEU A 274 14.93 23.56 16.67
CA LEU A 274 14.47 22.19 16.89
C LEU A 274 15.05 21.16 15.91
N GLY A 275 15.53 21.59 14.75
CA GLY A 275 15.90 20.72 13.65
C GLY A 275 14.70 19.92 13.11
N ASP A 276 15.00 18.79 12.46
CA ASP A 276 13.99 17.86 11.93
C ASP A 276 13.49 16.88 13.00
N ALA A 277 12.25 16.39 12.79
CA ALA A 277 11.65 15.34 13.61
C ALA A 277 12.51 14.06 13.58
N ARG A 278 12.84 13.51 14.75
CA ARG A 278 13.57 12.24 14.88
C ARG A 278 12.68 11.15 15.46
N GLU A 279 12.80 9.96 14.88
CA GLU A 279 12.15 8.76 15.39
C GLU A 279 12.76 8.25 16.70
N PRO A 280 11.99 7.50 17.52
CA PRO A 280 12.55 6.74 18.61
C PRO A 280 13.52 5.70 18.08
N ARG A 281 14.57 5.40 18.87
CA ARG A 281 15.57 4.39 18.53
C ARG A 281 14.95 3.01 18.33
N VAL A 282 14.06 2.63 19.24
CA VAL A 282 13.37 1.33 19.21
C VAL A 282 12.16 1.42 18.28
N PRO A 283 12.10 0.59 17.22
CA PRO A 283 10.94 0.54 16.35
C PRO A 283 9.69 0.12 17.12
N ARG A 284 8.53 0.57 16.64
CA ARG A 284 7.24 0.18 17.22
C ARG A 284 6.53 -0.73 16.24
N ILE A 285 6.45 -1.99 16.62
CA ILE A 285 5.73 -3.00 15.86
C ILE A 285 4.51 -3.39 16.68
N PHE A 286 3.36 -3.46 16.00
CA PHE A 286 2.09 -3.88 16.60
C PHE A 286 1.71 -5.25 16.05
N VAL A 287 1.72 -6.25 16.93
CA VAL A 287 1.26 -7.61 16.63
C VAL A 287 -0.18 -7.72 17.13
N GLN A 288 -1.12 -8.03 16.24
CA GLN A 288 -2.56 -8.11 16.56
C GLN A 288 -3.08 -6.85 17.31
N GLY A 289 -2.62 -5.68 16.86
CA GLY A 289 -2.99 -4.38 17.43
C GLY A 289 -2.34 -4.04 18.79
N ARG A 290 -1.48 -4.91 19.33
CA ARG A 290 -0.75 -4.69 20.59
C ARG A 290 0.73 -4.49 20.31
N ARG A 291 1.38 -3.56 21.02
CA ARG A 291 2.82 -3.37 20.90
C ARG A 291 3.55 -4.58 21.45
N GLN A 292 4.35 -5.24 20.64
CA GLN A 292 5.11 -6.43 21.03
C GLN A 292 6.47 -6.44 20.28
N PRO A 293 7.54 -7.00 20.88
CA PRO A 293 8.73 -7.35 20.12
C PRO A 293 8.38 -8.43 19.09
N VAL A 294 9.09 -8.45 17.96
CA VAL A 294 8.87 -9.44 16.91
C VAL A 294 9.95 -10.51 16.95
N SER A 295 9.53 -11.76 17.10
CA SER A 295 10.42 -12.93 17.13
C SER A 295 10.76 -13.48 15.74
N THR A 296 9.99 -13.11 14.70
CA THR A 296 10.11 -13.66 13.34
C THR A 296 11.11 -12.94 12.43
N ILE A 297 11.78 -11.90 12.93
CA ILE A 297 12.75 -11.12 12.16
C ILE A 297 14.13 -11.79 12.25
N THR A 298 14.69 -12.17 11.09
CA THR A 298 15.98 -12.89 11.03
C THR A 298 17.17 -11.95 10.86
N ALA A 299 16.95 -10.76 10.27
CA ALA A 299 17.94 -9.70 10.16
C ALA A 299 17.25 -8.33 10.19
N THR A 300 17.95 -7.31 10.70
CA THR A 300 17.52 -5.91 10.63
C THR A 300 18.63 -5.04 10.08
N GLU A 301 18.26 -4.14 9.17
CA GLU A 301 19.16 -3.21 8.51
C GLU A 301 18.57 -1.81 8.58
N ARG A 302 19.44 -0.79 8.50
CA ARG A 302 19.01 0.61 8.48
C ARG A 302 19.81 1.37 7.43
N GLU A 303 19.09 2.01 6.52
CA GLU A 303 19.63 2.86 5.46
C GLU A 303 18.81 4.15 5.46
N GLY A 304 19.42 5.32 5.27
CA GLY A 304 18.70 6.61 5.18
C GLY A 304 17.68 6.91 6.29
N GLY A 305 17.78 6.27 7.47
CA GLY A 305 16.78 6.36 8.54
C GLY A 305 15.58 5.42 8.43
N VAL A 306 15.41 4.72 7.30
CA VAL A 306 14.42 3.67 7.05
C VAL A 306 14.92 2.34 7.60
N ARG A 307 14.00 1.52 8.14
CA ARG A 307 14.34 0.18 8.62
C ARG A 307 13.90 -0.88 7.62
N TYR A 308 14.74 -1.90 7.49
CA TYR A 308 14.49 -3.08 6.69
C TYR A 308 14.62 -4.30 7.59
N HIS A 309 13.78 -5.30 7.35
CA HIS A 309 13.87 -6.56 8.08
C HIS A 309 13.61 -7.74 7.16
N ARG A 310 14.44 -8.78 7.31
CA ARG A 310 14.31 -10.03 6.57
C ARG A 310 13.38 -10.99 7.30
N VAL A 311 12.60 -11.73 6.54
CA VAL A 311 11.87 -12.90 7.04
C VAL A 311 12.08 -14.07 6.09
N ASP A 312 12.26 -15.25 6.67
CA ASP A 312 12.57 -16.45 5.89
C ASP A 312 11.29 -17.22 5.51
N SER A 313 10.21 -17.05 6.26
CA SER A 313 8.97 -17.80 6.04
C SER A 313 8.19 -17.24 4.83
N PRO A 314 7.87 -18.06 3.81
CA PRO A 314 7.19 -17.63 2.59
C PRO A 314 5.76 -17.13 2.86
N GLU A 315 5.12 -17.56 3.93
CA GLU A 315 3.73 -17.24 4.29
C GLU A 315 3.52 -15.78 4.74
N TRP A 316 4.61 -15.04 5.01
CA TRP A 316 4.52 -13.61 5.28
C TRP A 316 4.32 -12.82 3.99
N PHE A 317 3.24 -12.05 3.89
CA PHE A 317 3.00 -11.15 2.76
C PHE A 317 2.63 -9.75 3.23
N GLY A 318 2.99 -8.75 2.44
CA GLY A 318 2.60 -7.36 2.68
C GLY A 318 1.23 -7.09 2.08
N CYS A 319 0.31 -6.54 2.86
CA CYS A 319 -1.01 -6.14 2.35
C CYS A 319 -0.87 -4.93 1.41
N ALA A 320 -1.82 -4.79 0.47
CA ALA A 320 -1.90 -3.73 -0.52
C ALA A 320 -0.72 -3.68 -1.53
N VAL A 321 0.00 -4.79 -1.67
CA VAL A 321 0.82 -5.10 -2.86
C VAL A 321 1.84 -4.00 -3.22
N THR A 322 2.45 -3.38 -2.22
CA THR A 322 3.46 -2.32 -2.40
C THR A 322 4.86 -2.94 -2.36
N HIS A 323 5.53 -3.00 -3.50
CA HIS A 323 6.74 -3.79 -3.69
C HIS A 323 7.79 -3.05 -4.51
N LEU A 324 9.05 -3.08 -4.09
CA LEU A 324 10.20 -2.80 -4.94
C LEU A 324 10.74 -4.12 -5.47
N MET A 325 10.93 -4.21 -6.78
CA MET A 325 11.52 -5.35 -7.46
C MET A 325 12.68 -4.89 -8.32
N SER A 326 13.80 -5.59 -8.23
CA SER A 326 14.92 -5.39 -9.16
C SER A 326 14.60 -5.92 -10.55
N ARG A 327 15.34 -5.47 -11.56
CA ARG A 327 15.29 -6.02 -12.92
C ARG A 327 15.51 -7.53 -12.93
N THR A 328 16.53 -8.02 -12.23
CA THR A 328 16.85 -9.45 -12.14
C THR A 328 15.66 -10.26 -11.61
N PHE A 329 14.95 -9.72 -10.62
CA PHE A 329 13.73 -10.34 -10.10
C PHE A 329 12.64 -10.40 -11.16
N LEU A 330 12.39 -9.28 -11.84
CA LEU A 330 11.35 -9.16 -12.87
C LEU A 330 11.65 -9.99 -14.12
N GLU A 331 12.91 -10.18 -14.49
CA GLU A 331 13.33 -11.07 -15.58
C GLU A 331 12.94 -12.52 -15.28
N ARG A 332 13.34 -13.04 -14.11
CA ARG A 332 12.98 -14.40 -13.69
C ARG A 332 11.48 -14.57 -13.53
N LEU A 333 10.80 -13.58 -12.92
CA LEU A 333 9.35 -13.61 -12.75
C LEU A 333 8.67 -13.65 -14.12
N SER A 334 8.98 -12.71 -15.01
CA SER A 334 8.38 -12.63 -16.35
C SER A 334 8.60 -13.91 -17.15
N GLU A 335 9.79 -14.50 -17.10
CA GLU A 335 10.08 -15.77 -17.77
C GLU A 335 9.17 -16.90 -17.26
N ARG A 336 9.02 -17.04 -15.94
CA ARG A 336 8.15 -18.08 -15.37
C ARG A 336 6.67 -17.84 -15.66
N LEU A 337 6.24 -16.58 -15.62
CA LEU A 337 4.86 -16.22 -15.95
C LEU A 337 4.50 -16.59 -17.39
N ASP A 338 5.41 -16.31 -18.33
CA ASP A 338 5.25 -16.67 -19.75
C ASP A 338 5.33 -18.21 -19.92
N ARG A 339 6.37 -18.85 -19.35
CA ARG A 339 6.66 -20.29 -19.55
C ARG A 339 5.58 -21.22 -19.04
N TYR A 340 4.91 -20.88 -17.94
CA TYR A 340 3.89 -21.71 -17.30
C TYR A 340 2.47 -21.15 -17.49
N GLU A 341 2.31 -20.20 -18.42
CA GLU A 341 1.01 -19.61 -18.78
C GLU A 341 0.27 -19.04 -17.57
N ILE A 342 0.99 -18.45 -16.61
CA ILE A 342 0.40 -18.02 -15.34
C ILE A 342 -0.52 -16.81 -15.52
N TYR A 343 -0.38 -16.07 -16.62
CA TYR A 343 -1.25 -14.94 -16.95
C TYR A 343 -2.74 -15.29 -17.06
N ASP A 344 -3.09 -16.57 -17.23
CA ASP A 344 -4.47 -17.09 -17.10
C ASP A 344 -5.13 -16.69 -15.77
N ILE A 345 -4.35 -16.32 -14.75
CA ILE A 345 -4.90 -15.83 -13.48
C ILE A 345 -5.72 -14.55 -13.62
N LEU A 346 -5.41 -13.72 -14.62
CA LEU A 346 -6.12 -12.45 -14.88
C LEU A 346 -7.55 -12.68 -15.37
N ASP A 347 -7.82 -13.89 -15.83
CA ASP A 347 -9.08 -14.32 -16.43
C ASP A 347 -10.02 -14.96 -15.41
N LEU A 348 -9.55 -15.16 -14.16
CA LEU A 348 -10.31 -15.72 -13.05
C LEU A 348 -11.03 -14.63 -12.24
N PRO A 349 -12.32 -14.80 -11.92
CA PRO A 349 -13.00 -13.91 -11.00
C PRO A 349 -12.39 -14.07 -9.60
N PHE A 350 -12.39 -12.97 -8.84
CA PHE A 350 -11.85 -12.90 -7.47
C PHE A 350 -10.35 -13.18 -7.32
N SER A 351 -9.58 -13.15 -8.40
CA SER A 351 -8.14 -13.46 -8.37
C SER A 351 -7.30 -12.45 -7.56
N GLY A 352 -7.80 -11.25 -7.27
CA GLY A 352 -7.11 -10.28 -6.43
C GLY A 352 -6.79 -10.79 -5.02
N THR A 353 -7.70 -11.54 -4.39
CA THR A 353 -7.51 -12.12 -3.05
C THR A 353 -6.33 -13.11 -2.98
N PRO A 354 -6.28 -14.19 -3.80
CA PRO A 354 -5.14 -15.10 -3.78
C PRO A 354 -3.85 -14.43 -4.24
N LEU A 355 -3.89 -13.50 -5.20
CA LEU A 355 -2.70 -12.82 -5.69
C LEU A 355 -1.97 -12.03 -4.58
N GLU A 356 -2.69 -11.39 -3.64
CA GLU A 356 -2.07 -10.70 -2.50
C GLU A 356 -1.18 -11.63 -1.66
N VAL A 357 -1.62 -12.88 -1.45
CA VAL A 357 -0.84 -13.90 -0.73
C VAL A 357 0.30 -14.45 -1.57
N ILE A 358 0.05 -14.71 -2.86
CA ILE A 358 1.04 -15.27 -3.78
C ILE A 358 2.28 -14.37 -3.89
N TRP A 359 2.12 -13.04 -3.82
CA TRP A 359 3.25 -12.11 -3.74
C TRP A 359 4.20 -12.36 -2.56
N GLY A 360 3.70 -12.93 -1.45
CA GLY A 360 4.54 -13.36 -0.33
C GLY A 360 5.42 -14.59 -0.64
N PHE A 361 4.92 -15.47 -1.51
CA PHE A 361 5.62 -16.67 -1.97
C PHE A 361 6.61 -16.37 -3.10
N THR A 362 6.35 -15.35 -3.93
CA THR A 362 7.15 -15.05 -5.12
C THR A 362 8.66 -14.94 -4.87
N PRO A 363 9.16 -14.30 -3.79
CA PRO A 363 10.60 -14.27 -3.54
C PRO A 363 11.20 -15.66 -3.33
N ALA A 364 10.58 -16.49 -2.49
CA ALA A 364 11.04 -17.85 -2.27
C ALA A 364 10.96 -18.70 -3.55
N TRP A 365 9.89 -18.52 -4.33
CA TRP A 365 9.69 -19.21 -5.61
C TRP A 365 10.80 -18.92 -6.63
N LEU A 366 11.32 -17.69 -6.63
CA LEU A 366 12.37 -17.27 -7.55
C LEU A 366 13.79 -17.38 -6.96
N GLY A 367 13.91 -17.89 -5.74
CA GLY A 367 15.19 -18.06 -5.04
C GLY A 367 15.81 -16.75 -4.54
N PHE A 368 14.98 -15.78 -4.12
CA PHE A 368 15.42 -14.51 -3.56
C PHE A 368 14.98 -14.33 -2.11
N GLU A 369 15.74 -13.52 -1.37
CA GLU A 369 15.38 -13.10 -0.03
C GLU A 369 14.15 -12.17 -0.04
N LYS A 370 13.33 -12.27 1.01
CA LYS A 370 12.18 -11.40 1.23
C LYS A 370 12.47 -10.40 2.33
N TRP A 371 12.51 -9.13 1.95
CA TRP A 371 12.68 -8.01 2.86
C TRP A 371 11.39 -7.21 3.01
N PHE A 372 11.18 -6.65 4.19
CA PHE A 372 10.08 -5.74 4.49
C PHE A 372 10.62 -4.41 4.99
N THR A 373 9.93 -3.31 4.71
CA THR A 373 10.32 -1.97 5.16
C THR A 373 9.23 -1.26 5.97
N ASP A 374 9.63 -0.47 6.96
CA ASP A 374 8.74 0.48 7.66
C ASP A 374 8.59 1.82 6.93
N GLY A 375 9.13 1.93 5.71
CA GLY A 375 9.13 3.15 4.91
C GLY A 375 7.77 3.55 4.36
N PHE A 376 6.91 2.58 4.08
CA PHE A 376 5.58 2.81 3.53
C PHE A 376 4.52 2.83 4.62
N HIS A 377 3.44 3.57 4.38
CA HIS A 377 2.20 3.45 5.12
C HIS A 377 1.02 3.50 4.16
N ARG A 378 0.40 2.34 3.87
CA ARG A 378 -0.90 2.28 3.21
C ARG A 378 -2.00 2.54 4.23
N VAL A 379 -2.45 3.80 4.33
CA VAL A 379 -3.48 4.18 5.30
C VAL A 379 -4.81 3.60 4.85
N ARG A 380 -5.23 2.49 5.46
CA ARG A 380 -6.56 1.88 5.26
C ARG A 380 -7.33 1.82 6.56
N LYS A 381 -6.70 1.23 7.59
CA LYS A 381 -7.30 1.04 8.89
C LYS A 381 -6.31 1.45 9.98
N HIS A 382 -6.82 2.00 11.08
CA HIS A 382 -6.03 2.20 12.28
C HIS A 382 -5.63 0.84 12.84
N PHE A 383 -4.34 0.52 12.81
CA PHE A 383 -3.73 -0.74 13.23
C PHE A 383 -4.10 -1.26 14.64
N THR A 384 -4.57 -0.41 15.57
CA THR A 384 -5.07 -0.88 16.88
C THR A 384 -6.59 -0.97 17.01
N THR A 385 -7.35 -0.23 16.18
CA THR A 385 -8.82 -0.17 16.32
C THR A 385 -9.56 -0.77 15.13
N TYR A 386 -8.82 -1.09 14.07
CA TYR A 386 -9.27 -1.58 12.76
C TYR A 386 -10.32 -0.70 12.08
N ARG A 387 -10.51 0.54 12.56
CA ARG A 387 -11.37 1.54 11.94
C ARG A 387 -10.75 2.06 10.66
N ARG A 388 -11.57 2.27 9.65
CA ARG A 388 -11.16 2.88 8.38
C ARG A 388 -10.60 4.29 8.60
N GLU A 389 -9.44 4.59 8.01
CA GLU A 389 -8.71 5.87 8.13
C GLU A 389 -8.24 6.43 6.78
N ASP A 390 -8.76 5.90 5.67
CA ASP A 390 -8.38 6.33 4.32
C ASP A 390 -9.21 7.55 3.84
N TYR A 391 -9.65 8.42 4.76
CA TYR A 391 -10.41 9.65 4.44
C TYR A 391 -9.49 10.88 4.45
N PRO A 392 -9.85 11.99 3.75
CA PRO A 392 -9.00 13.18 3.66
C PRO A 392 -8.42 13.71 4.98
N PRO A 393 -9.20 13.85 6.09
CA PRO A 393 -8.66 14.39 7.33
C PRO A 393 -7.57 13.50 7.95
N GLU A 394 -7.74 12.19 7.93
CA GLU A 394 -6.76 11.22 8.43
C GLU A 394 -5.51 11.18 7.55
N MET A 395 -5.67 11.19 6.21
CA MET A 395 -4.54 11.28 5.28
C MET A 395 -3.71 12.54 5.54
N ALA A 396 -4.35 13.71 5.66
CA ALA A 396 -3.69 14.96 6.00
C ALA A 396 -2.97 14.88 7.36
N ALA A 397 -3.58 14.26 8.37
CA ALA A 397 -2.97 14.08 9.69
C ALA A 397 -1.70 13.21 9.63
N TYR A 398 -1.71 12.13 8.85
CA TYR A 398 -0.52 11.29 8.65
C TYR A 398 0.59 12.02 7.91
N ILE A 399 0.28 12.76 6.84
CA ILE A 399 1.28 13.56 6.12
C ILE A 399 1.90 14.62 7.03
N ASN A 400 1.09 15.37 7.80
CA ASN A 400 1.58 16.34 8.78
C ASN A 400 2.48 15.71 9.85
N ARG A 401 2.25 14.43 10.18
CA ARG A 401 3.10 13.68 11.11
C ARG A 401 4.42 13.28 10.45
N TYR A 402 4.35 12.71 9.25
CA TYR A 402 5.52 12.22 8.51
C TYR A 402 6.48 13.32 8.09
N TYR A 403 5.94 14.47 7.75
CA TYR A 403 6.69 15.63 7.28
C TYR A 403 6.58 16.80 8.26
N CYS A 404 6.53 16.48 9.56
CA CYS A 404 6.34 17.46 10.63
C CYS A 404 7.45 18.51 10.64
N GLY A 405 7.08 19.77 10.40
CA GLY A 405 8.00 20.90 10.29
C GLY A 405 8.38 21.26 8.85
N ARG A 406 8.04 20.43 7.85
CA ARG A 406 8.35 20.64 6.43
C ARG A 406 7.14 21.16 5.66
N ILE A 407 5.97 20.57 5.89
CA ILE A 407 4.72 20.97 5.22
C ILE A 407 3.54 20.95 6.19
N ARG A 408 2.50 21.71 5.86
CA ARG A 408 1.20 21.64 6.52
C ARG A 408 0.13 21.28 5.51
N VAL A 409 -0.54 20.15 5.69
CA VAL A 409 -1.62 19.67 4.83
C VAL A 409 -2.96 19.76 5.57
N GLY A 410 -3.98 20.23 4.87
CA GLY A 410 -5.38 20.14 5.26
C GLY A 410 -6.19 19.46 4.16
N TRP A 411 -7.50 19.61 4.20
CA TRP A 411 -8.40 19.09 3.17
C TRP A 411 -9.52 20.10 2.88
N GLN A 412 -10.16 19.94 1.72
CA GLN A 412 -11.34 20.66 1.30
C GLN A 412 -12.16 19.76 0.37
N GLY A 413 -13.34 19.34 0.82
CA GLY A 413 -14.10 18.29 0.14
C GLY A 413 -13.28 17.01 -0.01
N ASP A 414 -13.22 16.48 -1.23
CA ASP A 414 -12.48 15.27 -1.62
C ASP A 414 -11.01 15.54 -2.01
N HIS A 415 -10.48 16.72 -1.69
CA HIS A 415 -9.12 17.11 -2.07
C HIS A 415 -8.25 17.40 -0.83
N LEU A 416 -6.98 17.03 -0.93
CA LEU A 416 -5.95 17.46 0.02
C LEU A 416 -5.36 18.80 -0.40
N LYS A 417 -4.97 19.62 0.58
CA LYS A 417 -4.50 20.98 0.37
C LYS A 417 -3.23 21.26 1.16
N ILE A 418 -2.16 21.63 0.48
CA ILE A 418 -0.91 22.12 1.07
C ILE A 418 -1.16 23.57 1.52
N ARG A 419 -1.27 23.76 2.83
CA ARG A 419 -1.59 25.04 3.47
C ARG A 419 -0.35 25.82 3.93
N ALA A 420 0.82 25.21 3.91
CA ALA A 420 2.11 25.87 4.18
C ALA A 420 3.26 24.96 3.74
N LEU A 421 4.34 25.58 3.28
CA LEU A 421 5.61 24.95 2.89
C LEU A 421 6.77 25.61 3.61
N ARG A 422 7.73 24.81 4.08
CA ARG A 422 9.06 25.29 4.47
C ARG A 422 9.82 25.72 3.20
N PRO A 423 10.73 26.72 3.26
CA PRO A 423 11.41 27.22 2.06
C PRO A 423 12.10 26.15 1.19
N ASP A 424 12.68 25.12 1.79
CA ASP A 424 13.33 23.99 1.11
C ASP A 424 12.34 23.00 0.46
N CYS A 425 11.03 23.21 0.61
CA CYS A 425 9.98 22.39 0.01
C CYS A 425 9.17 23.18 -1.05
N ARG A 426 9.59 24.39 -1.43
CA ARG A 426 8.86 25.25 -2.38
C ARG A 426 8.82 24.71 -3.80
N HIS A 427 9.76 23.85 -4.19
CA HIS A 427 9.75 23.16 -5.49
C HIS A 427 8.46 22.38 -5.74
N LEU A 428 7.72 22.02 -4.69
CA LEU A 428 6.39 21.41 -4.82
C LEU A 428 5.39 22.28 -5.60
N GLU A 429 5.50 23.61 -5.54
CA GLU A 429 4.63 24.54 -6.28
C GLU A 429 4.88 24.48 -7.80
N GLU A 430 6.09 24.08 -8.19
CA GLU A 430 6.50 23.90 -9.58
C GLU A 430 6.09 22.52 -10.11
N LEU A 431 6.06 21.50 -9.24
CA LEU A 431 5.76 20.11 -9.60
C LEU A 431 4.26 19.75 -9.56
N LEU A 432 3.55 20.20 -8.53
CA LEU A 432 2.16 19.82 -8.28
C LEU A 432 1.18 20.79 -8.98
N PRO A 433 0.02 20.30 -9.44
CA PRO A 433 -1.06 21.15 -9.94
C PRO A 433 -1.55 22.18 -8.91
N ALA A 434 -2.10 23.30 -9.39
CA ALA A 434 -2.68 24.34 -8.52
C ALA A 434 -3.79 23.79 -7.61
N GLY A 435 -4.48 22.72 -8.02
CA GLY A 435 -5.48 22.01 -7.21
C GLY A 435 -4.94 21.49 -5.87
N TYR A 436 -3.63 21.39 -5.67
CA TYR A 436 -3.02 20.96 -4.41
C TYR A 436 -2.89 22.07 -3.36
N PHE A 437 -3.12 23.34 -3.69
CA PHE A 437 -2.88 24.49 -2.80
C PHE A 437 -4.18 25.12 -2.27
#